data_AF-A0A447QHJ3-F1
#
_entry.id   AF-A0A447QHJ3-F1
#
_cell.length_a   1.000
_cell.length_b   1.000
_cell.length_c   1.000
_cell.angle_alpha   90.00
_cell.angle_beta   90.00
_cell.angle_gamma   90.00
#
_symmetry.space_group_name_H-M   'P 1'
#
loop_
_entity.id
_entity.type
_entity.pdbx_description
1 polymer ?
#
loop_
_entity_poly.entity_id
_entity_poly.type
_entity_poly.pdbx_seq_one_letter_code
_entity_poly.pdbx_strand_id
1 'polypeptide(L)' 'MTSASGRATVMMPHPERVFRTVSNSWHPEEWGEDSPWMRMFRNARRQLG' A
#
# COMPACT_ATOMS: atom_id res chain seq x y z
N MET A 1 10.53 8.12 4.10
CA MET A 1 10.65 9.56 4.40
C MET A 1 9.42 10.26 3.86
N THR A 2 8.89 11.27 4.54
CA THR A 2 7.76 12.07 4.04
C THR A 2 8.05 13.56 4.21
N SER A 3 7.47 14.40 3.35
CA SER A 3 7.58 15.87 3.47
C SER A 3 6.88 16.38 4.73
N ALA A 4 7.23 17.58 5.20
CA ALA A 4 6.56 18.20 6.35
C ALA A 4 5.04 18.35 6.17
N SER A 5 4.58 18.57 4.93
CA SER A 5 3.14 18.65 4.61
C SER A 5 2.45 17.29 4.43
N GLY A 6 3.19 16.17 4.48
CA GLY A 6 2.66 14.81 4.28
C GLY A 6 2.22 14.45 2.85
N ARG A 7 2.20 15.41 1.92
CA ARG A 7 1.69 15.22 0.55
C ARG A 7 2.61 14.41 -0.37
N ALA A 8 3.89 14.30 -0.02
CA ALA A 8 4.87 13.49 -0.74
C ALA A 8 5.57 12.53 0.22
N THR A 9 5.49 11.23 -0.06
CA THR A 9 6.16 10.16 0.70
C THR A 9 7.00 9.33 -0.27
N VAL A 10 8.26 9.12 0.08
CA VAL A 10 9.19 8.27 -0.68
C VAL A 10 9.63 7.08 0.17
N MET A 11 9.72 5.93 -0.48
CA MET A 11 10.11 4.68 0.14
C MET A 11 10.84 3.79 -0.86
N MET A 12 11.78 2.98 -0.36
CA MET A 12 12.50 1.99 -1.15
C MET A 12 11.74 0.68 -1.36
N PRO A 13 10.90 0.20 -0.41
CA PRO A 13 10.04 -0.96 -0.67
C PRO A 13 9.05 -0.70 -1.81
N HIS A 14 8.57 -1.78 -2.43
CA HIS A 14 7.70 -1.77 -3.61
C HIS A 14 6.25 -2.19 -3.28
N PRO A 15 5.42 -1.33 -2.64
CA PRO A 15 4.04 -1.66 -2.30
C PRO A 15 3.19 -2.01 -3.53
N GLU A 16 3.55 -1.47 -4.70
CA GLU A 16 2.89 -1.74 -5.98
C GLU A 16 3.15 -3.14 -6.53
N ARG A 17 4.16 -3.86 -6.03
CA ARG A 17 4.41 -5.26 -6.42
C ARG A 17 3.62 -6.25 -5.58
N VAL A 18 3.19 -5.84 -4.39
CA VAL A 18 2.60 -6.72 -3.37
C VAL A 18 1.25 -6.23 -2.87
N PHE A 19 0.55 -5.41 -3.65
CA PHE A 19 -0.77 -4.89 -3.29
C PHE A 19 -1.87 -5.97 -3.28
N ARG A 20 -1.70 -7.04 -4.07
CA ARG A 20 -2.55 -8.23 -4.02
C ARG A 20 -1.95 -9.24 -3.05
N THR A 21 -2.78 -9.86 -2.24
CA THR A 21 -2.37 -10.91 -1.28
C THR A 21 -1.57 -12.02 -1.96
N VAL A 22 -2.07 -12.52 -3.10
CA VAL A 22 -1.44 -13.60 -3.89
C VAL A 22 -0.01 -13.30 -4.37
N SER A 23 0.40 -12.03 -4.40
CA SER A 23 1.74 -11.62 -4.82
C SER A 23 2.74 -11.50 -3.66
N ASN A 24 2.31 -11.78 -2.42
CA ASN A 24 3.21 -11.83 -1.26
C ASN A 24 3.83 -13.22 -1.14
N SER A 25 5.15 -13.30 -0.94
CA SER A 25 5.86 -14.59 -0.81
C SER A 25 5.37 -15.43 0.37
N TRP A 26 4.88 -14.76 1.41
CA TRP A 26 4.16 -15.33 2.53
C TRP A 26 3.07 -14.34 2.95
N HIS A 27 1.89 -14.86 3.31
CA HIS A 27 0.81 -14.09 3.90
C HIS A 27 -0.05 -14.99 4.80
N PRO A 28 -0.78 -14.43 5.78
CA PRO A 28 -1.81 -15.14 6.53
C PRO A 28 -2.93 -15.67 5.62
N GLU A 29 -3.51 -16.82 5.95
CA GLU A 29 -4.53 -17.48 5.13
C GLU A 29 -5.86 -16.73 5.15
N GLU A 30 -6.15 -15.99 6.22
CA GLU A 30 -7.36 -15.21 6.39
C GLU A 30 -7.42 -13.93 5.54
N TRP A 31 -6.33 -13.57 4.85
CA TRP A 31 -6.33 -12.42 3.96
C TRP A 31 -7.14 -12.69 2.69
N GLY A 32 -8.03 -11.75 2.35
CA GLY A 32 -8.74 -11.75 1.08
C GLY A 32 -7.85 -11.34 -0.10
N GLU A 33 -8.44 -10.75 -1.14
CA GLU A 33 -7.68 -10.33 -2.35
C GLU A 33 -6.64 -9.23 -2.08
N ASP A 34 -6.97 -8.28 -1.21
CA ASP A 34 -6.13 -7.10 -0.96
C ASP A 34 -5.13 -7.35 0.17
N SER A 35 -3.86 -7.04 -0.08
CA SER A 35 -2.87 -6.94 0.98
C SER A 35 -2.98 -5.59 1.72
N PRO A 36 -2.33 -5.44 2.88
CA PRO A 36 -2.28 -4.16 3.59
C PRO A 36 -1.77 -2.99 2.73
N TRP A 37 -0.90 -3.26 1.76
CA TRP A 37 -0.32 -2.23 0.89
C TRP A 37 -1.35 -1.55 -0.02
N MET A 38 -2.47 -2.22 -0.32
CA MET A 38 -3.60 -1.62 -1.04
C MET A 38 -4.10 -0.33 -0.36
N ARG A 39 -3.98 -0.25 0.98
CA ARG A 39 -4.45 0.92 1.72
C ARG A 39 -3.71 2.21 1.35
N MET A 40 -2.44 2.13 0.95
CA MET A 40 -1.68 3.32 0.52
C MET A 40 -2.34 3.99 -0.68
N PHE A 41 -2.70 3.21 -1.70
CA PHE A 41 -3.32 3.71 -2.93
C PHE A 41 -4.76 4.17 -2.70
N ARG A 42 -5.52 3.47 -1.84
CA ARG A 42 -6.86 3.90 -1.42
C ARG A 42 -6.83 5.22 -0.66
N ASN A 43 -5.87 5.42 0.24
CA ASN A 43 -5.69 6.69 0.94
C ASN A 43 -5.39 7.84 -0.04
N ALA A 44 -4.54 7.60 -1.03
CA ALA A 44 -4.23 8.60 -2.06
C ALA A 44 -5.49 9.00 -2.84
N ARG A 45 -6.31 8.03 -3.29
CA ARG A 45 -7.58 8.34 -3.98
C ARG A 45 -8.54 9.11 -3.08
N ARG A 46 -8.72 8.66 -1.83
CA ARG A 46 -9.61 9.33 -0.85
C ARG A 46 -9.19 10.76 -0.54
N GLN A 47 -7.88 11.05 -0.56
CA GLN A 47 -7.35 12.40 -0.30
C GLN A 47 -7.76 13.41 -1.38
N LEU A 48 -8.09 12.95 -2.59
CA LEU A 48 -8.50 13.81 -3.71
C LEU A 48 -10.00 14.18 -3.69
N GLY A 49 -10.80 13.61 -2.79
CA GLY A 49 -12.27 13.60 -2.85
C GLY A 49 -12.77 12.28 -3.42
#